data_AF-A0A2S8WUV6-F1
#
_entry.id   AF-A0A2S8WUV6-F1
#
_cell.length_a   1.000
_cell.length_b   1.000
_cell.length_c   1.000
_cell.angle_alpha   90.00
_cell.angle_beta   90.00
_cell.angle_gamma   90.00
#
_symmetry.space_group_name_H-M   'P 1'
#
loop_
_entity.id
_entity.type
_entity.pdbx_description
1 polymer ?
#
loop_
_entity_poly.entity_id
_entity_poly.type
_entity_poly.pdbx_seq_one_letter_code
_entity_poly.pdbx_strand_id
1 'polypeptide(L)'
;MLEHGCDGLKWSLTYRDMRAPRATALERKFPLLGGYCDCEVIANVFHPNEPMWKLGESGGIDENNPPVCMTVRRGTIQPCGLWLMRSGIQWGGGVYKNRKAS
;
A
#
# COMPACT_ATOMS: atom_id res chain seq x y z
N MET A 1 17.13 -6.14 12.68
CA MET A 1 17.90 -5.10 11.95
C MET A 1 18.04 -5.59 10.53
N LEU A 2 17.46 -4.89 9.55
CA LEU A 2 17.56 -5.29 8.14
C LEU A 2 19.02 -5.14 7.71
N GLU A 3 19.62 -6.21 7.16
CA GLU A 3 21.07 -6.32 6.84
C GLU A 3 21.63 -5.21 5.92
N HIS A 4 20.77 -4.42 5.28
CA HIS A 4 21.19 -3.36 4.34
C HIS A 4 20.78 -1.94 4.75
N GLY A 5 20.22 -1.76 5.95
CA GLY A 5 19.67 -0.47 6.38
C GLY A 5 18.43 -0.07 5.56
N CYS A 6 17.52 0.67 6.17
CA CYS A 6 16.36 1.20 5.47
C CYS A 6 16.58 2.69 5.23
N ASP A 7 16.96 3.07 4.01
CA ASP A 7 17.34 4.44 3.66
C ASP A 7 16.33 5.06 2.69
N GLY A 8 15.38 5.81 3.27
CA GLY A 8 14.40 6.60 2.54
C GLY A 8 13.45 5.79 1.64
N LEU A 9 12.78 6.51 0.74
CA LEU A 9 11.71 6.01 -0.12
C LEU A 9 12.18 5.70 -1.55
N LYS A 10 13.38 5.14 -1.72
CA LYS A 10 14.04 4.99 -3.04
C LYS A 10 13.16 4.25 -4.04
N TRP A 11 12.59 3.11 -3.68
CA TRP A 11 11.77 2.29 -4.57
C TRP A 11 10.40 2.91 -4.78
N SER A 12 9.80 3.44 -3.73
CA SER A 12 8.51 4.13 -3.80
C SER A 12 8.57 5.35 -4.73
N LEU A 13 9.64 6.14 -4.66
CA LEU A 13 9.84 7.32 -5.53
C LEU A 13 10.18 6.92 -6.95
N THR A 14 11.02 5.91 -7.13
CA THR A 14 11.32 5.35 -8.45
C THR A 14 10.04 4.87 -9.13
N TYR A 15 9.18 4.13 -8.42
CA TYR A 15 7.87 3.71 -8.95
C TYR A 15 6.98 4.92 -9.27
N ARG A 16 6.88 5.91 -8.38
CA ARG A 16 6.12 7.15 -8.62
C ARG A 16 6.57 7.81 -9.91
N ASP A 17 7.87 8.03 -10.09
CA ASP A 17 8.40 8.77 -11.24
C ASP A 17 8.15 8.03 -12.56
N MET A 18 8.30 6.70 -12.56
CA MET A 18 8.09 5.88 -13.75
C MET A 18 6.62 5.61 -14.07
N ARG A 19 5.75 5.44 -13.07
CA ARG A 19 4.40 4.88 -13.24
C ARG A 19 3.27 5.81 -12.82
N ALA A 20 3.54 6.77 -11.95
CA ALA A 20 2.54 7.66 -11.35
C ALA A 20 3.09 9.08 -11.06
N PRO A 21 3.67 9.79 -12.05
CA PRO A 21 4.43 11.04 -11.81
C PRO A 21 3.58 12.18 -11.23
N ARG A 22 2.25 12.10 -11.34
CA ARG A 22 1.33 13.08 -10.75
C ARG A 22 1.08 12.86 -9.25
N ALA A 23 1.55 11.76 -8.67
CA ALA A 23 1.41 11.46 -7.24
C ALA A 23 2.47 12.18 -6.40
N THR A 24 2.62 13.50 -6.60
CA THR A 24 3.65 14.35 -5.99
C THR A 24 3.57 14.41 -4.45
N ALA A 25 2.39 14.14 -3.89
CA ALA A 25 2.18 14.15 -2.45
C ALA A 25 2.66 12.87 -1.73
N LEU A 26 3.22 11.88 -2.43
CA LEU A 26 3.65 10.60 -1.85
C LEU A 26 4.63 10.79 -0.69
N GLU A 27 5.70 11.57 -0.92
CA GLU A 27 6.77 11.82 0.05
C GLU A 27 6.28 12.46 1.34
N ARG A 28 5.26 13.33 1.25
CA ARG A 28 4.68 13.97 2.42
C ARG A 28 3.73 13.04 3.18
N LYS A 29 3.13 12.05 2.51
CA LYS A 29 2.04 11.25 3.09
C LYS A 29 2.48 9.91 3.66
N PHE A 30 3.51 9.28 3.09
CA PHE A 30 4.05 8.04 3.67
C PHE A 30 4.54 8.24 5.12
N PRO A 31 5.24 9.34 5.47
CA PRO A 31 5.58 9.63 6.86
C PRO A 31 4.37 9.75 7.80
N LEU A 32 3.26 10.32 7.32
CA LEU A 32 2.00 10.41 8.11
C LEU A 32 1.37 9.04 8.39
N LEU A 33 1.79 8.02 7.66
CA LEU A 33 1.41 6.61 7.84
C LEU A 33 2.50 5.78 8.49
N GLY A 34 3.61 6.41 8.94
CA GLY A 34 4.73 5.73 9.55
C GLY A 34 5.69 5.06 8.55
N GLY A 35 5.64 5.44 7.27
CA GLY A 35 6.59 5.00 6.24
C GLY A 35 7.64 6.08 5.95
N TYR A 36 8.76 6.07 6.66
CA TYR A 36 9.91 6.94 6.39
C TYR A 36 10.91 6.29 5.45
N CYS A 37 10.84 4.97 5.30
CA CYS A 37 11.60 4.22 4.33
C CYS A 37 10.78 3.11 3.67
N ASP A 38 11.26 2.53 2.56
CA ASP A 38 10.50 1.53 1.79
C ASP A 38 10.08 0.30 2.61
N CYS A 39 10.89 -0.15 3.58
CA CYS A 39 10.49 -1.28 4.44
C CYS A 39 9.36 -0.90 5.40
N GLU A 40 9.40 0.32 5.94
CA GLU A 40 8.31 0.83 6.78
C GLU A 40 7.05 1.11 5.96
N VAL A 41 7.17 1.44 4.67
CA VAL A 41 6.01 1.52 3.78
C VAL A 41 5.31 0.17 3.69
N ILE A 42 6.07 -0.91 3.47
CA ILE A 42 5.50 -2.27 3.42
C ILE A 42 4.89 -2.66 4.77
N ALA A 43 5.56 -2.33 5.88
CA ALA A 43 5.10 -2.71 7.22
C ALA A 43 3.90 -1.89 7.75
N ASN A 44 3.85 -0.59 7.45
CA ASN A 44 2.95 0.35 8.14
C ASN A 44 1.90 1.00 7.22
N VAL A 45 2.15 1.11 5.91
CA VAL A 45 1.28 1.88 5.00
C VAL A 45 0.20 1.00 4.38
N PHE A 46 0.56 -0.22 3.98
CA PHE A 46 -0.33 -1.15 3.30
C PHE A 46 -0.66 -2.33 4.21
N HIS A 47 -1.95 -2.65 4.29
CA HIS A 47 -2.45 -3.80 5.06
C HIS A 47 -3.24 -4.72 4.16
N PRO A 48 -3.20 -6.04 4.36
CA PRO A 48 -4.05 -6.94 3.61
C PRO A 48 -5.53 -6.63 3.88
N ASN A 49 -6.34 -6.67 2.83
CA ASN A 49 -7.79 -6.73 2.96
C ASN A 49 -8.19 -8.16 3.32
N GLU A 50 -7.95 -8.57 4.57
CA GLU A 50 -8.04 -9.96 5.05
C GLU A 50 -9.23 -10.78 4.52
N PRO A 51 -10.47 -10.25 4.41
CA PRO A 51 -11.60 -10.98 3.83
C PRO A 51 -11.42 -11.46 2.38
N MET A 52 -10.45 -10.91 1.66
CA MET A 52 -10.13 -11.25 0.27
C MET A 52 -8.94 -12.21 0.14
N TRP A 53 -8.29 -12.53 1.25
CA TRP A 53 -7.14 -13.43 1.30
C TRP A 53 -7.57 -14.81 1.79
N LYS A 54 -6.84 -15.84 1.35
CA LYS A 54 -7.00 -17.19 1.92
C LYS A 54 -6.33 -17.23 3.28
N LEU A 55 -6.90 -17.99 4.21
CA LEU A 55 -6.27 -18.30 5.49
C LEU A 55 -5.27 -19.43 5.30
N GLY A 56 -4.07 -19.27 5.86
CA GLY A 56 -3.08 -20.33 6.00
C GLY A 56 -3.36 -21.22 7.21
N GLU A 57 -2.55 -22.26 7.37
CA GLU A 57 -2.72 -23.27 8.44
C GLU A 57 -2.63 -22.69 9.85
N SER A 58 -1.87 -21.61 10.03
CA SER A 58 -1.72 -20.93 11.33
C SER A 58 -2.86 -19.95 11.65
N GLY A 59 -3.88 -19.85 10.79
CA GLY A 59 -5.02 -18.94 10.97
C GLY A 59 -4.76 -17.48 10.57
N GLY A 60 -3.55 -17.14 10.12
CA GLY A 60 -3.23 -15.87 9.45
C GLY A 60 -3.48 -15.92 7.95
N ILE A 61 -3.31 -14.80 7.24
CA ILE A 61 -3.37 -14.79 5.78
C ILE A 61 -2.23 -15.61 5.17
N ASP A 62 -2.49 -16.28 4.05
CA ASP A 62 -1.45 -16.99 3.29
C ASP A 62 -0.71 -16.01 2.37
N GLU A 63 0.38 -15.43 2.90
CA GLU A 63 1.25 -14.50 2.16
C GLU A 63 2.00 -15.18 0.99
N ASN A 64 2.15 -16.51 1.02
CA ASN A 64 2.84 -17.27 -0.03
C ASN A 64 1.95 -17.51 -1.26
N ASN A 65 0.64 -17.36 -1.11
CA ASN A 65 -0.33 -17.57 -2.18
C ASN A 65 -1.27 -16.36 -2.34
N PRO A 66 -0.72 -15.18 -2.71
CA PRO A 66 -1.52 -13.98 -2.85
C PRO A 66 -2.56 -14.16 -3.97
N PRO A 67 -3.83 -13.76 -3.75
CA PRO A 67 -4.83 -13.76 -4.80
C PRO A 67 -4.45 -12.81 -5.95
N VAL A 68 -5.07 -13.01 -7.11
CA VAL A 68 -4.84 -12.15 -8.28
C VAL A 68 -5.28 -10.72 -7.98
N CYS A 69 -4.40 -9.76 -8.25
CA CYS A 69 -4.68 -8.35 -8.05
C CYS A 69 -5.87 -7.89 -8.92
N MET A 70 -6.85 -7.22 -8.30
CA MET A 70 -8.09 -6.73 -8.93
C MET A 70 -7.89 -5.52 -9.85
N THR A 71 -6.70 -5.35 -10.40
CA THR A 71 -6.27 -4.21 -11.23
C THR A 71 -6.28 -2.87 -10.49
N VAL A 72 -5.53 -1.91 -11.03
CA VAL A 72 -5.52 -0.51 -10.60
C VAL A 72 -5.48 0.38 -11.83
N ARG A 73 -5.97 1.60 -11.69
CA ARG A 73 -5.84 2.61 -12.74
C ARG A 73 -4.35 2.92 -12.98
N ARG A 74 -3.91 2.96 -14.24
CA ARG A 74 -2.56 3.44 -14.58
C ARG A 74 -2.34 4.87 -14.07
N GLY A 75 -1.12 5.20 -13.64
CA GLY A 75 -0.82 6.53 -13.11
C GLY A 75 -1.10 6.71 -11.62
N THR A 76 -1.40 5.63 -10.88
CA THR A 76 -1.75 5.68 -9.45
C THR A 76 -0.70 5.04 -8.56
N ILE A 77 -0.68 5.49 -7.30
CA ILE A 77 0.03 4.87 -6.18
C ILE A 77 -0.94 4.17 -5.22
N GLN A 78 -2.24 4.18 -5.52
CA GLN A 78 -3.22 3.38 -4.77
C GLN A 78 -2.98 1.90 -5.07
N PRO A 79 -3.02 1.02 -4.06
CA PRO A 79 -2.91 -0.41 -4.30
C PRO A 79 -4.24 -0.95 -4.87
N CYS A 80 -4.24 -2.16 -5.41
CA CYS A 80 -5.50 -2.84 -5.73
C CYS A 80 -6.27 -3.20 -4.47
N GLY A 81 -7.55 -3.54 -4.61
CA GLY A 81 -8.46 -3.82 -3.49
C GLY A 81 -8.05 -4.97 -2.56
N LEU A 82 -7.00 -5.71 -2.90
CA LEU A 82 -6.37 -6.68 -1.99
C LEU A 82 -5.64 -6.04 -0.82
N TRP A 83 -5.28 -4.76 -0.95
CA TRP A 83 -4.57 -4.02 0.07
C TRP A 83 -5.36 -2.77 0.46
N LEU A 84 -5.39 -2.50 1.74
CA LEU A 84 -5.95 -1.32 2.36
C LEU A 84 -4.82 -0.37 2.71
N MET A 85 -5.07 0.92 2.54
CA MET A 85 -4.29 1.96 3.20
C MET A 85 -5.15 2.54 4.32
N ARG A 86 -4.50 2.99 5.40
CA ARG A 86 -5.20 3.60 6.52
C ARG A 86 -6.10 4.74 6.06
N SER A 87 -7.38 4.66 6.44
CA SER A 87 -8.40 5.66 6.11
C SER A 87 -8.12 7.00 6.80
N GLY A 88 -8.43 8.11 6.14
CA GLY A 88 -8.33 9.47 6.72
C GLY A 88 -7.25 10.36 6.09
N ILE A 89 -6.31 9.80 5.32
CA ILE A 89 -5.39 10.59 4.50
C ILE A 89 -6.00 10.78 3.11
N GLN A 90 -6.30 12.03 2.75
CA GLN A 90 -6.86 12.36 1.43
C GLN A 90 -5.81 12.14 0.35
N TRP A 91 -5.87 11.00 -0.34
CA TRP A 91 -5.13 10.72 -1.57
C TRP A 91 -5.84 11.39 -2.75
N GLY A 92 -5.09 12.05 -3.64
CA GLY A 92 -5.67 12.85 -4.73
C GLY A 92 -6.70 12.03 -5.51
N GLY A 93 -7.96 12.50 -5.48
CA GLY A 93 -9.09 11.93 -6.25
C GLY A 93 -10.00 10.93 -5.52
N GLY A 94 -9.76 10.56 -4.26
CA GLY A 94 -10.71 9.68 -3.57
C GLY A 94 -10.39 9.43 -2.11
N VAL A 95 -11.26 9.90 -1.23
CA VAL A 95 -11.39 9.34 0.13
C VAL A 95 -11.81 7.88 -0.04
N TYR A 96 -11.05 6.92 0.52
CA TYR A 96 -11.52 5.55 0.66
C TYR A 96 -12.75 5.56 1.58
N LYS A 97 -13.93 5.76 1.00
CA LYS A 97 -15.20 5.51 1.68
C LYS A 97 -15.44 4.02 1.54
N ASN A 98 -15.28 3.30 2.65
CA ASN A 98 -15.72 1.93 2.78
C ASN A 98 -17.18 1.88 2.30
N ARG A 99 -17.46 1.30 1.12
CA ARG A 99 -18.84 1.03 0.73
C ARG A 99 -19.29 -0.10 1.62
N LYS A 100 -20.06 0.24 2.66
CA LYS A 100 -20.85 -0.75 3.39
C LYS A 100 -21.61 -1.56 2.34
N ALA A 101 -21.38 -2.87 2.31
CA ALA A 101 -22.27 -3.78 1.62
C ALA A 101 -23.68 -3.56 2.20
N SER A 102 -24.62 -3.16 1.33
CA SER A 102 -26.06 -3.18 1.61
C SER A 102 -26.58 -4.61 1.46
#